data_AF-A0A2K3K443-F1
#
_entry.id   AF-A0A2K3K443-F1
#
_cell.length_a   1.000
_cell.length_b   1.000
_cell.length_c   1.000
_cell.angle_alpha   90.00
_cell.angle_beta   90.00
_cell.angle_gamma   90.00
#
_symmetry.space_group_name_H-M   'P 1'
#
loop_
_entity.id
_entity.type
_entity.pdbx_description
1 polymer ?
#
loop_
_entity_poly.entity_id
_entity_poly.type
_entity_poly.pdbx_seq_one_letter_code
_entity_poly.pdbx_strand_id
1 'polypeptide(L)'
;MSFKDAYMNRASNSQPLPWCKLIWSPIVQPARTLVLWRIFHNIIATDDNLRKRGFLMVSCCSLCNQAYETSQHLFFECPFALKWWNWLSSSIVSPLDISSPTALLSILGRNWSSQVKDLLISAITNIVWLIWGCRNNLRFDKQILNHVQLQNLLCNAIYLSASNSKGTMNSSIQDFKILKFFKVACHPPSTPKIIQVNWIPPPNLWIKCNSDGASKAVQLTAAMLSIEMAHDRGW
;
A
#
# COMPACT_ATOMS: atom_id res chain seq x y z
N MET A 1 39.73 -4.34 -14.98
CA MET A 1 38.41 -3.74 -14.69
C MET A 1 37.78 -4.52 -13.56
N SER A 2 37.58 -3.91 -12.39
CA SER A 2 36.96 -4.62 -11.27
C SER A 2 35.45 -4.77 -11.51
N PHE A 3 34.81 -5.72 -10.81
CA PHE A 3 33.35 -5.88 -10.86
C PHE A 3 32.63 -4.60 -10.42
N LYS A 4 33.24 -3.85 -9.48
CA LYS A 4 32.76 -2.54 -9.02
C LYS A 4 32.82 -1.51 -10.15
N ASP A 5 33.93 -1.45 -10.89
CA ASP A 5 34.07 -0.51 -12.02
C ASP A 5 33.08 -0.84 -13.15
N ALA A 6 32.91 -2.14 -13.46
CA ALA A 6 31.94 -2.59 -14.45
C ALA A 6 30.49 -2.29 -14.04
N TYR A 7 30.14 -2.48 -12.76
CA TYR A 7 28.83 -2.13 -12.21
C TYR A 7 28.57 -0.62 -12.26
N MET A 8 29.51 0.20 -11.79
CA MET A 8 29.35 1.67 -11.75
C MET A 8 29.19 2.25 -13.16
N ASN A 9 29.95 1.74 -14.15
CA ASN A 9 29.80 2.13 -15.57
C ASN A 9 28.44 1.77 -16.16
N ARG A 10 27.83 0.66 -15.70
CA ARG A 10 26.50 0.23 -16.14
C ARG A 10 25.39 0.99 -15.41
N ALA A 11 25.59 1.26 -14.12
CA ALA A 11 24.64 1.95 -13.26
C ALA A 11 24.51 3.44 -13.61
N SER A 12 25.61 4.10 -13.98
CA SER A 12 25.62 5.51 -14.40
C SER A 12 24.76 5.79 -15.64
N ASN A 13 24.55 4.78 -16.48
CA ASN A 13 23.74 4.88 -17.70
C ASN A 13 22.29 4.40 -17.53
N SER A 14 21.91 3.97 -16.31
CA SER A 14 20.56 3.45 -16.05
C SER A 14 19.62 4.56 -15.58
N GLN A 15 18.48 4.74 -16.25
CA GLN A 15 17.47 5.67 -15.77
C GLN A 15 16.86 5.16 -14.46
N PRO A 16 16.65 6.03 -13.46
CA PRO A 16 16.07 5.63 -12.19
C PRO A 16 14.63 5.17 -12.42
N LEU A 17 14.35 3.91 -12.10
CA LEU A 17 13.01 3.33 -12.15
C LEU A 17 12.28 3.69 -10.85
N PRO A 18 11.30 4.62 -10.85
CA PRO A 18 10.70 5.12 -9.61
C PRO A 18 9.98 4.01 -8.81
N TRP A 19 9.41 3.04 -9.53
CA TRP A 19 8.69 1.91 -8.94
C TRP A 19 9.62 0.95 -8.18
N CYS A 20 10.91 0.84 -8.53
CA CYS A 20 11.83 -0.07 -7.85
C CYS A 20 11.91 0.24 -6.35
N LYS A 21 12.07 1.52 -5.98
CA LYS A 21 12.14 1.94 -4.58
C LYS A 21 10.85 1.64 -3.81
N LEU A 22 9.70 1.64 -4.48
CA LEU A 22 8.40 1.39 -3.87
C LEU A 22 8.21 -0.09 -3.51
N ILE A 23 8.60 -1.00 -4.41
CA ILE A 23 8.33 -2.44 -4.21
C ILE A 23 9.34 -3.11 -3.26
N TRP A 24 10.56 -2.58 -3.17
CA TRP A 24 11.62 -3.07 -2.27
C TRP A 24 11.40 -2.58 -0.83
N SER A 25 10.27 -2.94 -0.24
CA SER A 25 9.95 -2.60 1.14
C SER A 25 10.49 -3.66 2.12
N PRO A 26 11.17 -3.26 3.21
CA PRO A 26 11.75 -4.19 4.18
C PRO A 26 10.69 -4.95 4.99
N ILE A 27 9.43 -4.52 4.95
CA ILE A 27 8.33 -5.15 5.69
C ILE A 27 7.79 -6.40 4.98
N VAL A 28 8.09 -6.56 3.69
CA VAL A 28 7.60 -7.67 2.86
C VAL A 28 8.73 -8.67 2.61
N GLN A 29 8.40 -9.95 2.59
CA GLN A 29 9.35 -11.01 2.29
C GLN A 29 9.94 -10.84 0.87
N PRO A 30 11.28 -10.90 0.70
CA PRO A 30 11.93 -10.67 -0.60
C PRO A 30 11.40 -11.56 -1.73
N ALA A 31 11.04 -12.81 -1.44
CA ALA A 31 10.47 -13.73 -2.42
C ALA A 31 9.18 -13.19 -3.06
N ARG A 32 8.33 -12.50 -2.29
CA ARG A 32 7.07 -11.93 -2.78
C ARG A 32 7.35 -10.70 -3.65
N THR A 33 8.24 -9.83 -3.20
CA THR A 33 8.69 -8.67 -4.00
C THR A 33 9.36 -9.09 -5.30
N LEU A 34 10.11 -10.19 -5.31
CA LEU A 34 10.75 -10.72 -6.52
C LEU A 34 9.72 -11.13 -7.59
N VAL A 35 8.58 -11.68 -7.21
CA VAL A 35 7.50 -11.99 -8.16
C VAL A 35 6.95 -10.71 -8.79
N LEU A 36 6.67 -9.69 -7.97
CA LEU A 36 6.22 -8.40 -8.45
C LEU A 36 7.25 -7.75 -9.39
N TRP A 37 8.53 -7.77 -9.01
CA TRP A 37 9.64 -7.29 -9.85
C TRP A 37 9.70 -8.02 -11.21
N ARG A 38 9.50 -9.34 -11.23
CA ARG A 38 9.45 -10.12 -12.48
C ARG A 38 8.27 -9.73 -13.37
N ILE A 39 7.15 -9.32 -12.79
CA ILE A 39 5.99 -8.81 -13.53
C ILE A 39 6.31 -7.45 -14.16
N PHE A 40 6.95 -6.54 -13.42
CA PHE A 40 7.39 -5.24 -13.96
C PHE A 40 8.32 -5.38 -15.17
N HIS A 41 9.19 -6.40 -15.16
CA HIS A 41 10.06 -6.71 -16.29
C HIS A 41 9.44 -7.62 -17.35
N ASN A 42 8.21 -8.09 -17.15
CA ASN A 42 7.55 -9.09 -17.99
C ASN A 42 8.40 -10.34 -18.28
N ILE A 43 9.07 -10.85 -17.24
CA ILE A 43 9.95 -12.05 -17.32
C ILE A 43 9.45 -13.23 -16.50
N ILE A 44 8.25 -13.11 -15.92
CA ILE A 44 7.59 -14.19 -15.19
C ILE A 44 7.26 -15.36 -16.13
N ALA A 45 7.27 -16.59 -15.61
CA ALA A 45 7.16 -17.81 -16.39
C ALA A 45 5.70 -18.17 -16.77
N THR A 46 5.02 -17.22 -17.41
CA THR A 46 3.74 -17.40 -18.09
C THR A 46 3.94 -18.12 -19.43
N ASP A 47 2.89 -18.78 -19.93
CA ASP A 47 2.97 -19.51 -21.21
C ASP A 47 3.43 -18.64 -22.38
N ASP A 48 3.01 -17.36 -22.45
CA ASP A 48 3.49 -16.45 -23.49
C ASP A 48 4.99 -16.20 -23.41
N ASN A 49 5.55 -16.03 -22.20
CA ASN A 49 6.97 -15.80 -22.00
C ASN A 49 7.80 -17.09 -22.18
N LEU A 50 7.24 -18.26 -21.86
CA LEU A 50 7.88 -19.54 -22.15
C LEU A 50 7.91 -19.81 -23.66
N ARG A 51 6.82 -19.53 -24.39
CA ARG A 51 6.80 -19.63 -25.86
C ARG A 51 7.83 -18.73 -26.53
N LYS A 52 7.97 -17.48 -26.07
CA LYS A 52 9.03 -16.56 -26.54
C LYS A 52 10.46 -17.12 -26.31
N ARG A 53 10.63 -18.04 -25.35
CA ARG A 53 11.90 -18.73 -25.06
C ARG A 53 12.05 -20.06 -25.82
N GLY A 54 11.15 -20.38 -26.75
CA GLY A 54 11.22 -21.59 -27.59
C GLY A 54 10.51 -22.82 -27.05
N PHE A 55 9.77 -22.71 -25.95
CA PHE A 55 8.98 -23.84 -25.44
C PHE A 55 7.67 -24.02 -26.22
N LEU A 56 7.45 -25.21 -26.76
CA LEU A 56 6.22 -25.60 -27.44
C LEU A 56 5.18 -26.03 -26.40
N MET A 57 4.12 -25.23 -26.24
CA MET A 57 3.04 -25.52 -25.29
C MET A 57 1.75 -24.84 -25.69
N VAL A 58 0.62 -25.49 -25.37
CA VAL A 58 -0.70 -24.87 -25.46
C VAL A 58 -0.82 -23.84 -24.35
N SER A 59 -1.27 -22.64 -24.71
CA SER A 59 -1.44 -21.56 -23.75
C SER A 59 -2.89 -21.45 -23.34
N CYS A 60 -3.15 -21.58 -22.04
CA CYS A 60 -4.46 -21.38 -21.44
C CYS A 60 -4.27 -21.06 -19.96
N CYS A 61 -4.89 -19.99 -19.49
CA CYS A 61 -4.79 -19.57 -18.09
C CYS A 61 -5.40 -20.64 -17.18
N SER A 62 -4.56 -21.29 -16.37
CA SER A 62 -5.00 -22.40 -15.50
C SER A 62 -5.97 -21.98 -14.39
N LEU A 63 -6.07 -20.67 -14.11
CA LEU A 63 -6.97 -20.14 -13.09
C LEU A 63 -8.42 -19.96 -13.58
N CYS A 64 -8.62 -19.59 -14.85
CA CYS A 64 -9.95 -19.29 -15.40
C CYS A 64 -10.36 -20.18 -16.58
N ASN A 65 -9.41 -20.80 -17.27
CA ASN A 65 -9.62 -21.59 -18.48
C ASN A 65 -10.37 -20.85 -19.62
N GLN A 66 -10.30 -19.53 -19.67
CA GLN A 66 -11.07 -18.69 -20.60
C GLN A 66 -10.22 -17.92 -21.62
N ALA A 67 -8.92 -17.73 -21.36
CA ALA A 67 -8.04 -16.94 -22.22
C ALA A 67 -6.60 -17.47 -22.19
N TYR A 68 -5.78 -17.00 -23.14
CA TYR A 68 -4.35 -17.28 -23.16
C TYR A 68 -3.66 -16.76 -21.90
N GLU A 69 -2.70 -17.53 -21.38
CA GLU A 69 -1.94 -17.13 -20.21
C GLU A 69 -0.84 -16.14 -20.60
N THR A 70 -1.10 -14.85 -20.33
CA THR A 70 -0.12 -13.75 -20.40
C THR A 70 0.07 -13.15 -19.01
N SER A 71 1.17 -12.41 -18.78
CA SER A 71 1.36 -11.66 -17.53
C SER A 71 0.20 -10.70 -17.25
N GLN A 72 -0.27 -9.99 -18.28
CA GLN A 72 -1.38 -9.06 -18.17
C GLN A 72 -2.66 -9.79 -17.77
N HIS A 73 -3.01 -10.85 -18.49
CA HIS A 73 -4.21 -11.61 -18.20
C HIS A 73 -4.15 -12.23 -16.80
N LEU A 74 -3.07 -12.94 -16.47
CA LEU A 74 -2.95 -13.69 -15.22
C LEU A 74 -3.12 -12.80 -13.98
N PHE A 75 -2.52 -11.61 -13.98
CA PHE A 75 -2.49 -10.74 -12.80
C PHE A 75 -3.55 -9.65 -12.80
N PHE A 76 -4.08 -9.22 -13.95
CA PHE A 76 -4.90 -8.00 -14.03
C PHE A 76 -6.26 -8.19 -14.70
N GLU A 77 -6.45 -9.17 -15.59
CA GLU A 77 -7.71 -9.35 -16.32
C GLU A 77 -8.44 -10.65 -15.95
N CYS A 78 -7.70 -11.63 -15.40
CA CYS A 78 -8.23 -12.93 -15.04
C CYS A 78 -9.36 -12.77 -14.00
N PRO A 79 -10.55 -13.38 -14.22
CA PRO A 79 -11.65 -13.30 -13.25
C PRO A 79 -11.28 -13.74 -11.84
N PHE A 80 -10.31 -14.66 -11.70
CA PHE A 80 -9.76 -15.03 -10.40
C PHE A 80 -8.98 -13.88 -9.74
N ALA A 81 -8.10 -13.22 -10.48
CA ALA A 81 -7.31 -12.09 -9.99
C ALA A 81 -8.19 -10.88 -9.65
N LEU A 82 -9.18 -10.58 -10.50
CA LEU A 82 -10.13 -9.48 -10.31
C LEU A 82 -10.87 -9.56 -8.98
N LYS A 83 -11.20 -10.76 -8.50
CA LYS A 83 -11.83 -10.94 -7.18
C LYS A 83 -10.97 -10.37 -6.05
N TRP A 84 -9.66 -10.56 -6.10
CA TRP A 84 -8.73 -10.07 -5.08
C TRP A 84 -8.49 -8.57 -5.17
N TRP A 85 -8.40 -8.01 -6.38
CA TRP A 85 -8.31 -6.57 -6.56
C TRP A 85 -9.58 -5.85 -6.14
N ASN A 86 -10.76 -6.38 -6.48
CA ASN A 86 -12.04 -5.85 -6.04
C ASN A 86 -12.22 -5.96 -4.53
N TRP A 87 -11.76 -7.05 -3.92
CA TRP A 87 -11.72 -7.21 -2.48
C TRP A 87 -10.82 -6.14 -1.82
N LEU A 88 -9.61 -5.93 -2.33
CA LEU A 88 -8.71 -4.89 -1.79
C LEU A 88 -9.32 -3.50 -1.96
N SER A 89 -9.80 -3.16 -3.17
CA SER A 89 -10.45 -1.89 -3.49
C SER A 89 -11.62 -1.59 -2.55
N SER A 90 -12.45 -2.59 -2.27
CA SER A 90 -13.56 -2.50 -1.31
C SER A 90 -13.07 -2.32 0.13
N SER A 91 -12.02 -3.04 0.51
CA SER A 91 -11.43 -3.00 1.86
C SER A 91 -10.86 -1.62 2.21
N ILE A 92 -10.32 -0.91 1.22
CA ILE A 92 -9.76 0.44 1.41
C ILE A 92 -10.72 1.57 1.01
N VAL A 93 -11.90 1.22 0.50
CA VAL A 93 -12.91 2.16 -0.02
C VAL A 93 -12.28 3.15 -1.02
N SER A 94 -11.52 2.62 -1.97
CA SER A 94 -10.80 3.43 -2.93
C SER A 94 -10.53 2.64 -4.22
N PRO A 95 -10.82 3.20 -5.40
CA PRO A 95 -10.63 2.50 -6.68
C PRO A 95 -9.15 2.22 -6.94
N LEU A 96 -8.87 1.03 -7.46
CA LEU A 96 -7.56 0.61 -7.94
C LEU A 96 -7.52 0.67 -9.46
N ASP A 97 -6.44 1.23 -10.02
CA ASP A 97 -6.17 1.14 -11.45
C ASP A 97 -5.37 -0.14 -11.72
N ILE A 98 -6.03 -1.15 -12.27
CA ILE A 98 -5.46 -2.45 -12.58
C ILE A 98 -5.08 -2.58 -14.06
N SER A 99 -4.98 -1.48 -14.81
CA SER A 99 -4.60 -1.52 -16.23
C SER A 99 -3.17 -2.02 -16.45
N SER A 100 -2.27 -1.79 -15.49
CA SER A 100 -0.87 -2.21 -15.54
C SER A 100 -0.25 -2.26 -14.14
N PRO A 101 0.92 -2.93 -13.96
CA PRO A 101 1.65 -2.92 -12.68
C PRO A 101 2.01 -1.50 -12.21
N THR A 102 2.37 -0.61 -13.13
CA THR A 102 2.72 0.78 -12.82
C THR A 102 1.49 1.57 -12.38
N ALA A 103 0.38 1.40 -13.09
CA ALA A 103 -0.88 2.05 -12.74
C ALA A 103 -1.40 1.57 -11.38
N LEU A 104 -1.22 0.30 -11.04
CA LEU A 104 -1.56 -0.24 -9.73
C LEU A 104 -0.83 0.47 -8.59
N LEU A 105 0.45 0.80 -8.76
CA LEU A 105 1.22 1.53 -7.75
C LEU A 105 0.82 3.00 -7.60
N SER A 106 0.02 3.56 -8.52
CA SER A 106 -0.47 4.95 -8.41
C SER A 106 -1.29 5.19 -7.14
N ILE A 107 -1.90 4.12 -6.58
CA ILE A 107 -2.65 4.19 -5.32
C ILE A 107 -1.78 4.74 -4.17
N LEU A 108 -0.47 4.51 -4.19
CA LEU A 108 0.48 4.96 -3.18
C LEU A 108 0.79 6.46 -3.26
N GLY A 109 0.51 7.08 -4.41
CA GLY A 109 0.68 8.51 -4.65
C GLY A 109 -0.41 9.37 -3.99
N ARG A 110 -1.49 8.76 -3.48
CA ARG A 110 -2.55 9.50 -2.77
C ARG A 110 -2.11 9.92 -1.36
N ASN A 111 -2.94 10.73 -0.71
CA ASN A 111 -2.69 11.30 0.61
C ASN A 111 -2.91 10.28 1.76
N TRP A 112 -2.24 9.13 1.66
CA TRP A 112 -2.17 8.13 2.71
C TRP A 112 -1.05 8.45 3.70
N SER A 113 -1.23 8.08 4.95
CA SER A 113 -0.11 8.05 5.89
C SER A 113 0.97 7.07 5.49
N SER A 114 2.19 7.27 6.01
CA SER A 114 3.31 6.35 5.78
C SER A 114 2.97 4.91 6.17
N GLN A 115 2.24 4.72 7.27
CA GLN A 115 1.81 3.40 7.73
C GLN A 115 0.82 2.73 6.76
N VAL A 116 -0.12 3.49 6.19
CA VAL A 116 -1.07 2.96 5.20
C VAL A 116 -0.35 2.66 3.88
N LYS A 117 0.62 3.46 3.46
CA LYS A 117 1.44 3.17 2.26
C LYS A 117 2.19 1.85 2.40
N ASP A 118 2.77 1.60 3.56
CA ASP A 118 3.41 0.32 3.90
C ASP A 118 2.41 -0.85 3.81
N LEU A 119 1.23 -0.69 4.42
CA LEU A 119 0.16 -1.68 4.34
C LEU A 119 -0.28 -1.95 2.89
N LEU A 120 -0.43 -0.92 2.06
CA LEU A 120 -0.84 -1.05 0.67
C LEU A 120 0.23 -1.79 -0.16
N ILE A 121 1.51 -1.48 0.03
CA ILE A 121 2.62 -2.22 -0.61
C ILE A 121 2.60 -3.69 -0.18
N SER A 122 2.39 -3.96 1.11
CA SER A 122 2.20 -5.31 1.62
C SER A 122 1.01 -6.01 0.93
N ALA A 123 -0.15 -5.36 0.85
CA ALA A 123 -1.34 -5.93 0.24
C ALA A 123 -1.15 -6.27 -1.25
N ILE A 124 -0.62 -5.32 -2.04
CA ILE A 124 -0.36 -5.51 -3.47
C ILE A 124 0.60 -6.69 -3.69
N THR A 125 1.71 -6.72 -2.95
CA THR A 125 2.75 -7.74 -3.13
C THR A 125 2.24 -9.13 -2.71
N ASN A 126 1.41 -9.20 -1.65
CA ASN A 126 0.81 -10.44 -1.19
C ASN A 126 -0.29 -10.97 -2.11
N ILE A 127 -1.09 -10.10 -2.74
CA ILE A 127 -2.09 -10.52 -3.74
C ILE A 127 -1.38 -11.10 -4.97
N VAL A 128 -0.34 -10.43 -5.45
CA VAL A 128 0.48 -10.93 -6.57
C VAL A 128 1.09 -12.29 -6.24
N TRP A 129 1.65 -12.44 -5.03
CA TRP A 129 2.17 -13.72 -4.56
C TRP A 129 1.09 -14.81 -4.52
N LEU A 130 -0.10 -14.49 -4.02
CA LEU A 130 -1.23 -15.43 -3.94
C LEU A 130 -1.66 -15.89 -5.34
N ILE A 131 -1.83 -14.96 -6.29
CA ILE A 131 -2.22 -15.29 -7.67
C ILE A 131 -1.18 -16.23 -8.29
N TRP A 132 0.11 -15.90 -8.15
CA TRP A 132 1.20 -16.72 -8.67
C TRP A 132 1.25 -18.11 -8.01
N GLY A 133 1.09 -18.16 -6.69
CA GLY A 133 1.04 -19.41 -5.92
C GLY A 133 -0.13 -20.30 -6.34
N CYS A 134 -1.34 -19.75 -6.41
CA CYS A 134 -2.52 -20.50 -6.86
C CYS A 134 -2.36 -21.05 -8.27
N ARG A 135 -1.82 -20.25 -9.20
CA ARG A 135 -1.55 -20.71 -10.57
C ARG A 135 -0.59 -21.89 -10.56
N ASN A 136 0.52 -21.80 -9.81
CA ASN A 136 1.52 -22.86 -9.77
C ASN A 136 0.99 -24.12 -9.10
N ASN A 137 0.29 -23.99 -7.98
CA ASN A 137 -0.29 -25.14 -7.25
C ASN A 137 -1.30 -25.89 -8.12
N LEU A 138 -2.14 -25.19 -8.90
CA LEU A 138 -3.04 -25.86 -9.85
C LEU A 138 -2.28 -26.59 -10.95
N ARG A 139 -1.18 -26.01 -11.43
CA ARG A 139 -0.45 -26.53 -12.58
C ARG A 139 0.43 -27.73 -12.25
N PHE A 140 1.09 -27.70 -11.09
CA PHE A 140 2.08 -28.70 -10.71
C PHE A 140 1.55 -29.69 -9.65
N ASP A 141 0.75 -29.21 -8.70
CA ASP A 141 0.27 -30.02 -7.58
C ASP A 141 -1.22 -30.39 -7.69
N LYS A 142 -1.93 -29.85 -8.69
CA LYS A 142 -3.39 -29.98 -8.89
C LYS A 142 -4.22 -29.63 -7.64
N GLN A 143 -3.70 -28.75 -6.79
CA GLN A 143 -4.36 -28.35 -5.55
C GLN A 143 -5.24 -27.13 -5.75
N ILE A 144 -6.53 -27.26 -5.40
CA ILE A 144 -7.49 -26.16 -5.36
C ILE A 144 -7.72 -25.80 -3.90
N LEU A 145 -7.28 -24.60 -3.50
CA LEU A 145 -7.63 -24.03 -2.21
C LEU A 145 -8.97 -23.30 -2.33
N ASN A 146 -9.82 -23.43 -1.30
CA ASN A 146 -11.09 -22.73 -1.29
C ASN A 146 -10.89 -21.23 -1.02
N HIS A 147 -11.88 -20.42 -1.42
CA HIS A 147 -11.78 -18.97 -1.33
C HIS A 147 -11.56 -18.46 0.11
N VAL A 148 -12.22 -19.07 1.09
CA VAL A 148 -12.14 -18.66 2.51
C VAL A 148 -10.74 -18.91 3.07
N GLN A 149 -10.14 -20.06 2.76
CA GLN A 149 -8.76 -20.39 3.13
C GLN A 149 -7.78 -19.39 2.51
N LEU A 150 -7.93 -19.11 1.21
CA LEU A 150 -7.09 -18.14 0.52
C LEU A 150 -7.21 -16.74 1.12
N GLN A 151 -8.43 -16.31 1.46
CA GLN A 151 -8.66 -15.01 2.08
C GLN A 151 -8.02 -14.94 3.47
N ASN A 152 -8.14 -15.99 4.29
CA ASN A 152 -7.49 -16.05 5.59
C ASN A 152 -5.96 -16.00 5.48
N LEU A 153 -5.37 -16.78 4.56
CA LEU A 153 -3.93 -16.76 4.31
C LEU A 153 -3.46 -15.39 3.84
N LEU A 154 -4.22 -14.74 2.94
CA LEU A 154 -3.93 -13.40 2.45
C LEU A 154 -3.97 -12.37 3.57
N CYS A 155 -5.06 -12.32 4.34
CA CYS A 155 -5.21 -11.40 5.47
C CYS A 155 -4.07 -11.56 6.49
N ASN A 156 -3.73 -12.81 6.84
CA ASN A 156 -2.64 -13.10 7.77
C ASN A 156 -1.28 -12.66 7.19
N ALA A 157 -1.03 -12.91 5.91
CA ALA A 157 0.21 -12.50 5.24
C ALA A 157 0.36 -10.97 5.19
N ILE A 158 -0.74 -10.25 4.94
CA ILE A 158 -0.78 -8.79 4.95
C ILE A 158 -0.54 -8.27 6.37
N TYR A 159 -1.25 -8.81 7.36
CA TYR A 159 -1.10 -8.45 8.77
C TYR A 159 0.35 -8.61 9.25
N LEU A 160 0.95 -9.79 9.03
CA LEU A 160 2.32 -10.07 9.48
C LEU A 160 3.34 -9.11 8.85
N SER A 161 3.16 -8.79 7.56
CA SER A 161 4.07 -7.87 6.87
C SER A 161 3.86 -6.43 7.35
N ALA A 162 2.60 -5.96 7.39
CA ALA A 162 2.26 -4.59 7.76
C ALA A 162 2.53 -4.27 9.25
N SER A 163 2.52 -5.28 10.11
CA SER A 163 2.89 -5.14 11.54
C SER A 163 4.36 -4.74 11.74
N ASN A 164 5.21 -4.95 10.73
CA ASN A 164 6.60 -4.51 10.75
C ASN A 164 6.79 -3.06 10.25
N SER A 165 5.70 -2.36 9.89
CA SER A 165 5.77 -0.96 9.48
C SER A 165 6.31 -0.09 10.61
N LYS A 166 7.22 0.82 10.27
CA LYS A 166 7.68 1.89 11.17
C LYS A 166 7.00 3.22 10.87
N GLY A 167 6.07 3.23 9.92
CA GLY A 167 5.31 4.41 9.56
C GLY A 167 4.34 4.82 10.65
N THR A 168 4.00 6.09 10.68
CA THR A 168 2.93 6.68 11.50
C THR A 168 1.66 6.86 10.66
N MET A 169 0.51 6.77 11.31
CA MET A 169 -0.80 7.12 10.76
C MET A 169 -1.00 8.64 10.72
N ASN A 170 -1.91 9.08 9.87
CA ASN A 170 -2.43 10.44 9.87
C ASN A 170 -3.70 10.52 10.72
N SER A 171 -4.14 11.73 11.08
CA SER A 171 -5.41 12.00 11.76
C SER A 171 -6.64 11.80 10.85
N SER A 172 -6.62 10.79 9.98
CA SER A 172 -7.67 10.46 9.03
C SER A 172 -8.49 9.27 9.52
N ILE A 173 -9.82 9.43 9.52
CA ILE A 173 -10.73 8.30 9.83
C ILE A 173 -10.59 7.17 8.82
N GLN A 174 -10.21 7.47 7.57
CA GLN A 174 -10.01 6.47 6.54
C GLN A 174 -8.80 5.60 6.84
N ASP A 175 -7.67 6.21 7.20
CA ASP A 175 -6.47 5.49 7.63
C ASP A 175 -6.77 4.58 8.82
N PHE A 176 -7.47 5.11 9.82
CA PHE A 176 -7.89 4.33 10.98
C PHE A 176 -8.74 3.12 10.58
N LYS A 177 -9.75 3.30 9.72
CA LYS A 177 -10.61 2.22 9.23
C LYS A 177 -9.82 1.16 8.47
N ILE A 178 -8.89 1.57 7.60
CA ILE A 178 -8.03 0.66 6.82
C ILE A 178 -7.17 -0.18 7.76
N LEU A 179 -6.43 0.46 8.67
CA LEU A 179 -5.55 -0.24 9.61
C LEU A 179 -6.33 -1.23 10.48
N LYS A 180 -7.52 -0.83 10.97
CA LYS A 180 -8.40 -1.72 11.75
C LYS A 180 -8.95 -2.89 10.94
N PHE A 181 -9.32 -2.69 9.68
CA PHE A 181 -9.77 -3.78 8.81
C PHE A 181 -8.72 -4.89 8.69
N PHE A 182 -7.46 -4.52 8.50
CA PHE A 182 -6.34 -5.47 8.42
C PHE A 182 -5.76 -5.87 9.78
N LYS A 183 -6.40 -5.45 10.89
CA LYS A 183 -5.98 -5.74 12.27
C LYS A 183 -4.58 -5.25 12.61
N VAL A 184 -4.06 -4.25 11.91
CA VAL A 184 -2.73 -3.67 12.14
C VAL A 184 -2.82 -2.64 13.27
N ALA A 185 -1.84 -2.64 14.19
CA ALA A 185 -1.77 -1.67 15.27
C ALA A 185 -1.59 -0.26 14.71
N CYS A 186 -2.34 0.73 15.20
CA CYS A 186 -2.25 2.09 14.68
C CYS A 186 -1.11 2.84 15.38
N HIS A 187 -0.17 3.41 14.62
CA HIS A 187 0.95 4.18 15.17
C HIS A 187 0.61 5.67 15.11
N PRO A 188 0.26 6.33 16.22
CA PRO A 188 -0.13 7.73 16.19
C PRO A 188 1.01 8.62 15.66
N PRO A 189 0.68 9.78 15.05
CA PRO A 189 1.69 10.75 14.69
C PRO A 189 2.47 11.17 15.94
N SER A 190 3.74 11.52 15.77
CA SER A 190 4.56 12.02 16.88
C SER A 190 3.85 13.20 17.55
N THR A 191 3.76 13.16 18.87
CA THR A 191 3.15 14.24 19.65
C THR A 191 3.79 15.58 19.27
N PRO A 192 3.00 16.62 18.96
CA PRO A 192 3.57 17.94 18.73
C PRO A 192 4.43 18.33 19.94
N LYS A 193 5.60 18.92 19.70
CA LYS A 193 6.48 19.37 20.78
C LYS A 193 5.68 20.34 21.66
N ILE A 194 5.48 19.99 22.93
CA ILE A 194 4.87 20.90 23.91
C ILE A 194 5.88 22.02 24.12
N ILE A 195 5.59 23.19 23.57
CA ILE A 195 6.37 24.40 23.84
C ILE A 195 5.78 25.01 25.09
N GLN A 196 6.56 25.08 26.16
CA GLN A 196 6.17 25.84 27.34
C GLN A 196 6.09 27.32 26.95
N VAL A 197 4.89 27.88 27.03
CA VAL A 197 4.68 29.31 26.91
C VAL A 197 4.48 29.86 28.31
N ASN A 198 5.40 30.71 28.76
CA ASN A 198 5.21 31.45 30.00
C ASN A 198 4.14 32.50 29.73
N TRP A 199 2.95 32.30 30.29
CA TRP A 199 1.87 33.25 30.18
C TRP A 199 2.16 34.48 31.05
N ILE A 200 2.05 35.66 30.45
CA ILE A 200 2.13 36.95 31.15
C ILE A 200 0.75 37.59 31.01
N PRO A 201 0.13 38.07 32.11
CA PRO A 201 -1.16 38.76 32.04
C PRO A 201 -1.06 40.00 31.15
N PRO A 202 -2.12 40.31 30.38
CA PRO A 202 -2.15 41.54 29.59
C PRO A 202 -2.15 42.78 30.51
N PRO A 203 -1.68 43.94 30.03
CA PRO A 203 -1.70 45.19 30.81
C PRO A 203 -3.10 45.59 31.27
N ASN A 204 -3.20 46.43 32.30
CA ASN A 204 -4.48 46.98 32.76
C ASN A 204 -5.25 47.61 31.58
N LEU A 205 -6.56 47.36 31.52
CA LEU A 205 -7.50 47.76 30.44
C LEU A 205 -7.42 46.93 29.14
N TRP A 206 -6.61 45.86 29.09
CA TRP A 206 -6.59 44.94 27.94
C TRP A 206 -7.36 43.65 28.24
N ILE A 207 -8.15 43.20 27.27
CA ILE A 207 -8.89 41.93 27.34
C ILE A 207 -8.16 40.89 26.51
N LYS A 208 -7.87 39.72 27.09
CA LYS A 208 -7.35 38.57 26.35
C LYS A 208 -8.51 37.81 25.72
N CYS A 209 -8.53 37.74 24.40
CA CYS A 209 -9.44 36.86 23.67
C CYS A 209 -8.65 35.65 23.17
N ASN A 210 -8.95 34.45 23.68
CA ASN A 210 -8.46 33.22 23.07
C ASN A 210 -9.46 32.78 22.00
N SER A 211 -8.98 32.36 20.84
CA SER A 211 -9.76 31.63 19.86
C SER A 211 -9.04 30.32 19.57
N ASP A 212 -9.72 29.21 19.83
CA ASP A 212 -9.30 27.91 19.34
C ASP A 212 -10.12 27.53 18.11
N GLY A 213 -9.55 26.63 17.30
CA GLY A 213 -10.18 26.19 16.06
C GLY A 213 -10.01 24.69 15.89
N ALA A 214 -11.09 24.01 15.52
CA ALA A 214 -11.07 22.62 15.09
C ALA A 214 -11.47 22.54 13.61
N SER A 215 -10.67 21.85 12.79
CA SER A 215 -10.95 21.66 11.37
C SER A 215 -11.22 20.18 11.04
N LYS A 216 -12.30 19.90 10.29
CA LYS A 216 -12.47 18.61 9.60
C LYS A 216 -11.89 18.74 8.18
N ALA A 217 -10.98 17.84 7.82
CA ALA A 217 -10.22 17.90 6.56
C ALA A 217 -11.04 17.76 5.24
N VAL A 218 -12.36 17.60 5.29
CA VAL A 218 -13.17 17.23 4.10
C VAL A 218 -14.13 18.34 3.64
N GLN A 219 -14.43 19.33 4.47
CA GLN A 219 -15.23 20.50 4.08
C GLN A 219 -14.68 21.74 4.81
N LEU A 220 -14.58 22.87 4.10
CA LEU A 220 -14.19 24.18 4.64
C LEU A 220 -15.28 24.72 5.59
N THR A 221 -15.51 24.02 6.69
CA THR A 221 -16.35 24.48 7.80
C THR A 221 -15.47 24.49 9.05
N ALA A 222 -14.98 25.70 9.38
CA ALA A 222 -14.40 25.99 10.68
C ALA A 222 -15.52 26.40 11.62
N ALA A 223 -15.65 25.72 12.75
CA ALA A 223 -16.46 26.22 13.86
C ALA A 223 -15.51 26.87 14.87
N MET A 224 -15.81 28.10 15.27
CA MET A 224 -15.12 28.84 16.31
C MET A 224 -16.13 28.97 17.46
N LEU A 225 -15.83 28.39 18.62
CA LEU A 225 -16.73 28.46 19.78
C LEU A 225 -15.99 28.95 21.03
N SER A 226 -16.65 29.91 21.68
CA SER A 226 -16.42 30.52 23.00
C SER A 226 -15.34 31.61 23.13
N ILE A 227 -15.82 32.74 23.67
CA ILE A 227 -15.02 33.83 24.23
C ILE A 227 -15.12 33.65 25.75
N GLU A 228 -14.04 33.29 26.42
CA GLU A 228 -13.95 33.41 27.88
C GLU A 228 -13.35 34.78 28.22
N MET A 229 -14.16 35.66 28.80
CA MET A 229 -13.69 36.94 29.34
C MET A 229 -13.34 36.74 30.82
N ALA A 230 -12.05 36.67 31.15
CA ALA A 230 -11.61 36.77 32.53
C ALA A 230 -11.55 38.26 32.92
N HIS A 231 -12.50 38.72 33.73
CA HIS A 231 -12.44 40.04 34.36
C HIS A 231 -11.89 39.87 35.78
N ASP A 232 -10.75 40.51 36.06
CA ASP A 232 -10.13 40.70 37.38
C ASP A 232 -10.75 39.93 38.55
N ARG A 233 -10.41 38.64 38.65
CA ARG A 233 -10.17 37.87 39.89
C ARG A 233 -9.78 36.45 39.48
N GLY A 234 -8.72 35.95 40.13
CA GLY A 234 -7.99 34.75 39.75
C GLY A 234 -8.80 33.45 39.72
N TRP A 235 -8.15 32.44 39.14
CA TRP A 235 -8.55 31.04 39.05
C TRP A 235 -9.09 30.46 40.35
#